data_AF-A0A7S1XXU4-F1
#
_entry.id   AF-A0A7S1XXU4-F1
#
_cell.length_a   1.000
_cell.length_b   1.000
_cell.length_c   1.000
_cell.angle_alpha   90.00
_cell.angle_beta   90.00
_cell.angle_gamma   90.00
#
_symmetry.space_group_name_H-M   'P 1'
#
loop_
_entity.id
_entity.type
_entity.pdbx_description
1 polymer ?
#
loop_
_entity_poly.entity_id
_entity_poly.type
_entity_poly.pdbx_seq_one_letter_code
_entity_poly.pdbx_strand_id
1 'polypeptide(L)'
;LSLSPSLSLTLTLTLTLNSIGMMEPNRVHFAGQTHTKPHIFEGDLHEPVRRGHCDALAAMWSNGAAALAQSLNAAAPPLRLGVEQTDIVVKLQLNEGNGGCFPWHYDKPGRPNRRKALLPFLEPAEA
;
A
#
# COMPACT_ATOMS: atom_id res chain seq x y z
N LEU A 1 27.84 3.35 1.95
CA LEU A 1 27.13 2.07 1.74
C LEU A 1 26.14 2.30 0.60
N SER A 2 26.29 1.60 -0.53
CA SER A 2 25.41 1.75 -1.69
C SER A 2 24.04 1.15 -1.37
N LEU A 3 22.98 1.94 -1.48
CA LEU A 3 21.61 1.42 -1.47
C LEU A 3 21.47 0.35 -2.55
N SER A 4 20.68 -0.70 -2.30
CA SER A 4 20.31 -1.62 -3.38
C SER A 4 19.49 -0.82 -4.42
N PRO A 5 19.70 -1.06 -5.73
CA PRO A 5 19.00 -0.30 -6.78
C PRO A 5 17.47 -0.37 -6.68
N SER A 6 16.91 -1.42 -6.06
CA SER A 6 15.47 -1.64 -5.98
C SER A 6 14.77 -0.75 -4.94
N LEU A 7 15.40 -0.46 -3.80
CA LEU A 7 14.80 0.37 -2.73
C LEU A 7 14.75 1.85 -3.12
N SER A 8 15.78 2.33 -3.81
CA SER A 8 15.81 3.70 -4.34
C SER A 8 14.73 3.94 -5.39
N LEU A 9 14.28 2.89 -6.10
CA LEU A 9 13.29 3.00 -7.16
C LEU A 9 11.87 3.25 -6.62
N THR A 10 11.47 2.57 -5.53
CA THR A 10 10.08 2.64 -5.06
C THR A 10 9.76 3.93 -4.31
N LEU A 11 10.68 4.47 -3.51
CA LEU A 11 10.50 5.79 -2.87
C LEU A 11 10.40 6.90 -3.92
N THR A 12 11.30 6.89 -4.91
CA THR A 12 11.27 7.79 -6.06
C THR A 12 9.95 7.66 -6.81
N LEU A 13 9.42 6.45 -6.93
CA LEU A 13 8.19 6.18 -7.65
C LEU A 13 6.94 6.72 -6.94
N THR A 14 6.79 6.54 -5.62
CA THR A 14 5.63 7.11 -4.91
C THR A 14 5.68 8.64 -4.92
N LEU A 15 6.86 9.24 -4.77
CA LEU A 15 7.05 10.69 -4.92
C LEU A 15 6.72 11.17 -6.34
N THR A 16 7.15 10.42 -7.37
CA THR A 16 6.88 10.74 -8.77
C THR A 16 5.40 10.65 -9.07
N LEU A 17 4.72 9.57 -8.63
CA LEU A 17 3.27 9.44 -8.79
C LEU A 17 2.51 10.57 -8.09
N ASN A 18 2.97 11.02 -6.93
CA ASN A 18 2.39 12.17 -6.25
C ASN A 18 2.59 13.47 -7.05
N SER A 19 3.80 13.73 -7.56
CA SER A 19 4.12 14.98 -8.28
C SER A 19 3.39 15.13 -9.61
N ILE A 20 2.98 14.02 -10.24
CA ILE A 20 2.17 14.03 -11.47
C ILE A 20 0.66 13.89 -11.20
N GLY A 21 0.23 13.98 -9.94
CA GLY A 21 -1.20 13.97 -9.56
C GLY A 21 -1.89 12.61 -9.65
N MET A 22 -1.13 11.51 -9.60
CA MET A 22 -1.68 10.15 -9.61
C MET A 22 -2.01 9.60 -8.22
N MET A 23 -1.69 10.35 -7.16
CA MET A 23 -2.02 10.03 -5.77
C MET A 23 -3.15 10.94 -5.28
N GLU A 24 -3.96 10.44 -4.35
CA GLU A 24 -5.12 11.16 -3.81
C GLU A 24 -4.96 11.40 -2.30
N PRO A 25 -5.49 12.49 -1.74
CA PRO A 25 -5.48 12.70 -0.29
C PRO A 25 -6.18 11.56 0.45
N ASN A 26 -5.53 11.01 1.48
CA ASN A 26 -6.12 9.95 2.30
C ASN A 26 -7.33 10.48 3.08
N ARG A 27 -8.46 9.79 2.95
CA ARG A 27 -9.71 10.12 3.65
C ARG A 27 -10.13 8.98 4.55
N VAL A 28 -10.48 9.30 5.78
CA VAL A 28 -10.98 8.34 6.78
C VAL A 28 -12.36 8.74 7.26
N HIS A 29 -13.23 7.75 7.42
CA HIS A 29 -14.52 7.93 8.08
C HIS A 29 -14.37 7.62 9.56
N PHE A 30 -14.62 8.61 10.41
CA PHE A 30 -14.55 8.47 11.86
C PHE A 30 -15.70 9.24 12.48
N ALA A 31 -16.39 8.64 13.47
CA ALA A 31 -17.53 9.25 14.16
C ALA A 31 -18.62 9.87 13.25
N GLY A 32 -18.89 9.22 12.11
CA GLY A 32 -19.91 9.69 11.14
C GLY A 32 -19.46 10.84 10.24
N GLN A 33 -18.19 11.22 10.27
CA GLN A 33 -17.62 12.29 9.44
C GLN A 33 -16.45 11.78 8.60
N THR A 34 -16.25 12.40 7.43
CA THR A 34 -15.05 12.18 6.61
C THR A 34 -13.99 13.20 6.96
N HIS A 35 -12.81 12.73 7.34
CA HIS A 35 -11.64 13.57 7.58
C HIS A 35 -10.58 13.28 6.53
N THR A 36 -9.95 14.34 6.01
CA THR A 36 -8.75 14.20 5.17
C THR A 36 -7.53 14.24 6.07
N LYS A 37 -6.66 13.25 5.97
CA LYS A 37 -5.40 13.27 6.72
C LYS A 37 -4.44 14.26 6.04
N PRO A 38 -3.95 15.30 6.77
CA PRO A 38 -2.98 16.22 6.21
C PRO A 38 -1.72 15.47 5.75
N HIS A 39 -1.18 15.82 4.58
CA HIS A 39 0.10 15.32 4.07
C HIS A 39 0.20 13.80 3.82
N ILE A 40 -0.93 13.08 3.87
CA ILE A 40 -1.00 11.65 3.56
C ILE A 40 -1.73 11.46 2.25
N PHE A 41 -1.07 10.78 1.32
CA PHE A 41 -1.61 10.48 0.00
C PHE A 41 -1.61 8.99 -0.23
N GLU A 42 -2.61 8.47 -0.94
CA GLU A 42 -2.71 7.06 -1.34
C GLU A 42 -2.86 6.92 -2.86
N GLY A 43 -2.35 5.80 -3.38
CA GLY A 43 -2.60 5.35 -4.75
C GLY A 43 -2.98 3.87 -4.75
N ASP A 44 -4.19 3.55 -5.20
CA ASP A 44 -4.63 2.15 -5.33
C ASP A 44 -4.10 1.55 -6.64
N LEU A 45 -3.32 0.48 -6.54
CA LEU A 45 -2.77 -0.20 -7.71
C LEU A 45 -3.80 -1.05 -8.43
N HIS A 46 -5.07 -1.13 -8.01
CA HIS A 46 -6.16 -1.63 -8.84
C HIS A 46 -6.39 -0.77 -10.10
N GLU A 47 -6.01 0.50 -10.07
CA GLU A 47 -6.11 1.40 -11.23
C GLU A 47 -5.02 1.10 -12.27
N PRO A 48 -5.39 0.68 -13.51
CA PRO A 48 -4.40 0.32 -14.54
C PRO A 48 -3.44 1.45 -14.88
N VAL A 49 -3.93 2.69 -14.87
CA VAL A 49 -3.12 3.88 -15.19
C VAL A 49 -1.92 4.00 -14.24
N ARG A 50 -2.09 3.73 -12.94
CA ARG A 50 -1.00 3.83 -11.95
C ARG A 50 0.05 2.75 -12.16
N ARG A 51 -0.38 1.52 -12.47
CA ARG A 51 0.53 0.40 -12.77
C ARG A 51 1.33 0.64 -14.04
N GLY A 52 0.74 1.30 -15.05
CA GLY A 52 1.39 1.58 -16.33
C GLY A 52 2.61 2.51 -16.24
N HIS A 53 2.84 3.17 -15.10
CA HIS A 53 3.99 4.04 -14.89
C HIS A 53 5.24 3.28 -14.41
N CYS A 54 5.11 2.03 -13.98
CA CYS A 54 6.24 1.25 -13.49
C CYS A 54 5.98 -0.26 -13.61
N ASP A 55 6.81 -0.94 -14.39
CA ASP A 55 6.75 -2.39 -14.57
C ASP A 55 6.87 -3.16 -13.25
N ALA A 56 7.61 -2.64 -12.28
CA ALA A 56 7.72 -3.25 -10.96
C ALA A 56 6.39 -3.20 -10.19
N LEU A 57 5.62 -2.11 -10.29
CA LEU A 57 4.27 -2.03 -9.71
C LEU A 57 3.30 -2.95 -10.43
N ALA A 58 3.39 -3.02 -11.77
CA ALA A 58 2.59 -3.94 -12.57
C ALA A 58 2.89 -5.40 -12.19
N ALA A 59 4.16 -5.77 -12.03
CA ALA A 59 4.57 -7.12 -11.62
C ALA A 59 4.14 -7.45 -10.18
N MET A 60 4.28 -6.49 -9.25
CA MET A 60 3.83 -6.64 -7.86
C MET A 60 2.32 -6.89 -7.79
N TRP A 61 1.54 -6.13 -8.57
CA TRP A 61 0.08 -6.32 -8.66
C TRP A 61 -0.29 -7.67 -9.26
N SER A 62 0.24 -8.00 -10.44
CA SER A 62 -0.20 -9.17 -11.21
C SER A 62 0.22 -10.50 -10.59
N ASN A 63 1.41 -10.55 -9.97
CA ASN A 63 2.00 -11.82 -9.52
C ASN A 63 2.50 -11.76 -8.07
N GLY A 64 3.14 -10.67 -7.67
CA GLY A 64 3.84 -10.57 -6.39
C GLY A 64 2.93 -10.78 -5.18
N ALA A 65 1.79 -10.11 -5.15
CA ALA A 65 0.85 -10.19 -4.02
C ALA A 65 0.21 -11.59 -3.89
N ALA A 66 -0.16 -12.23 -5.00
CA ALA A 66 -0.73 -13.58 -4.99
C ALA A 66 0.31 -14.62 -4.54
N ALA A 67 1.55 -14.53 -5.05
CA ALA A 67 2.63 -15.42 -4.64
C ALA A 67 2.96 -15.30 -3.13
N LEU A 68 2.91 -14.08 -2.59
CA LEU A 68 3.07 -13.84 -1.17
C LEU A 68 1.92 -14.47 -0.36
N ALA A 69 0.66 -14.28 -0.79
CA ALA A 69 -0.50 -14.87 -0.13
C ALA A 69 -0.43 -16.42 -0.13
N GLN A 70 -0.01 -17.03 -1.23
CA GLN A 70 0.22 -18.48 -1.34
C GLN A 70 1.30 -18.95 -0.35
N SER A 71 2.44 -18.26 -0.31
CA SER A 71 3.55 -18.59 0.59
C SER A 71 3.14 -18.49 2.06
N LEU A 72 2.39 -17.44 2.42
CA LEU A 72 1.85 -17.26 3.77
C LEU A 72 0.81 -18.32 4.13
N ASN A 73 -0.05 -18.73 3.19
CA ASN A 73 -0.98 -19.83 3.41
C ASN A 73 -0.25 -21.16 3.64
N ALA A 74 0.87 -21.40 2.95
CA ALA A 74 1.69 -22.60 3.17
C ALA A 74 2.37 -22.58 4.55
N ALA A 75 2.95 -21.44 4.95
CA ALA A 75 3.64 -21.29 6.22
C ALA A 75 2.69 -21.18 7.43
N ALA A 76 1.49 -20.63 7.23
CA ALA A 76 0.48 -20.42 8.27
C ALA A 76 -0.93 -20.75 7.73
N PRO A 77 -1.28 -22.05 7.58
CA PRO A 77 -2.55 -22.51 7.01
C PRO A 77 -3.83 -21.91 7.61
N PRO A 78 -3.90 -21.58 8.92
CA PRO A 78 -5.07 -20.92 9.49
C PRO A 78 -5.37 -19.53 8.93
N LEU A 79 -4.43 -18.86 8.24
CA LEU A 79 -4.65 -17.53 7.69
C LEU A 79 -5.73 -17.50 6.60
N ARG A 80 -5.76 -18.53 5.72
CA ARG A 80 -6.73 -18.68 4.63
C ARG A 80 -6.89 -17.39 3.79
N LEU A 81 -5.76 -16.85 3.33
CA LEU A 81 -5.71 -15.68 2.46
C LEU A 81 -6.30 -16.01 1.08
N GLY A 82 -7.06 -15.08 0.50
CA GLY A 82 -7.45 -15.16 -0.90
C GLY A 82 -6.22 -14.95 -1.80
N VAL A 83 -6.14 -15.73 -2.87
CA VAL A 83 -5.02 -15.69 -3.83
C VAL A 83 -5.46 -15.16 -5.20
N GLU A 84 -6.77 -15.00 -5.38
CA GLU A 84 -7.35 -14.40 -6.57
C GLU A 84 -7.12 -12.90 -6.56
N GLN A 85 -6.97 -12.30 -7.73
CA GLN A 85 -6.73 -10.86 -7.86
C GLN A 85 -7.83 -10.01 -7.20
N THR A 86 -9.06 -10.53 -7.16
CA THR A 86 -10.22 -9.87 -6.54
C THR A 86 -10.17 -9.83 -5.01
N ASP A 87 -9.34 -10.68 -4.39
CA ASP A 87 -9.12 -10.72 -2.94
C ASP A 87 -7.90 -9.88 -2.51
N ILE A 88 -7.16 -9.34 -3.48
CA ILE A 88 -5.91 -8.61 -3.27
C ILE A 88 -6.13 -7.11 -3.40
N VAL A 89 -5.57 -6.36 -2.47
CA VAL A 89 -5.51 -4.90 -2.52
C VAL A 89 -4.05 -4.50 -2.29
N VAL A 90 -3.48 -3.75 -3.22
CA VAL A 90 -2.13 -3.18 -3.09
C VAL A 90 -2.25 -1.67 -3.18
N LYS A 91 -1.81 -0.99 -2.12
CA LYS A 91 -1.87 0.46 -2.00
C LYS A 91 -0.48 1.02 -1.79
N LEU A 92 -0.18 2.10 -2.49
CA LEU A 92 0.94 2.97 -2.18
C LEU A 92 0.45 4.05 -1.21
N GLN A 93 1.26 4.38 -0.21
CA GLN A 93 0.99 5.50 0.68
C GLN A 93 2.24 6.36 0.77
N LEU A 94 2.09 7.66 0.54
CA LEU A 94 3.10 8.66 0.82
C LEU A 94 2.69 9.41 2.09
N ASN A 95 3.63 9.54 3.01
CA ASN A 95 3.56 10.45 4.12
C ASN A 95 4.66 11.48 3.94
N GLU A 96 4.32 12.73 3.60
CA GLU A 96 5.32 13.80 3.37
C GLU A 96 5.96 14.32 4.68
N GLY A 97 5.59 13.75 5.82
CA GLY A 97 5.97 14.24 7.14
C GLY A 97 5.01 15.34 7.62
N ASN A 98 5.43 16.08 8.65
CA ASN A 98 4.68 17.20 9.24
C ASN A 98 3.42 16.82 10.07
N GLY A 99 3.37 15.57 10.54
CA GLY A 99 2.30 15.09 11.41
C GLY A 99 0.97 14.82 10.67
N GLY A 100 0.03 14.18 11.35
CA GLY A 100 -1.26 13.82 10.78
C GLY A 100 -2.19 13.18 11.81
N CYS A 101 -3.36 12.75 11.37
CA CYS A 101 -4.33 12.05 12.21
C CYS A 101 -4.19 10.53 12.06
N PHE A 102 -3.55 9.89 13.03
CA PHE A 102 -3.35 8.43 13.08
C PHE A 102 -4.05 7.85 14.32
N PRO A 103 -5.38 7.67 14.27
CA PRO A 103 -6.10 7.13 15.41
C PRO A 103 -5.70 5.67 15.66
N TRP A 104 -5.84 5.23 16.91
CA TRP A 104 -5.78 3.81 17.25
C TRP A 104 -6.90 3.09 16.51
N HIS A 105 -6.55 2.12 15.67
CA HIS A 105 -7.52 1.36 14.89
C HIS A 105 -6.99 -0.03 14.55
N TYR A 106 -7.93 -0.89 14.15
CA TYR A 106 -7.63 -2.12 13.45
C TYR A 106 -7.90 -1.93 11.97
N ASP A 107 -7.01 -2.41 11.09
CA ASP A 107 -7.26 -2.47 9.64
C ASP A 107 -8.50 -3.29 9.29
N LYS A 108 -8.85 -4.23 10.17
CA LYS A 108 -10.10 -4.99 10.16
C LYS A 108 -10.93 -4.63 11.40
N PRO A 109 -11.71 -3.54 11.37
CA PRO A 109 -12.49 -3.08 12.53
C PRO A 109 -13.75 -3.94 12.81
N GLY A 110 -14.11 -4.86 11.91
CA GLY A 110 -15.30 -5.71 12.04
C GLY A 110 -15.82 -6.16 10.67
N ARG A 111 -16.94 -6.88 10.65
CA ARG A 111 -17.64 -7.19 9.38
C ARG A 111 -18.21 -5.91 8.75
N PRO A 112 -18.31 -5.79 7.41
CA PRO A 112 -18.01 -6.81 6.38
C PRO A 112 -16.53 -6.88 5.95
N ASN A 113 -15.62 -6.18 6.62
CA ASN A 113 -14.21 -6.12 6.22
C ASN A 113 -13.53 -7.51 6.38
N ARG A 114 -12.86 -7.95 5.30
CA ARG A 114 -12.18 -9.26 5.19
C ARG A 114 -10.65 -9.18 5.28
N ARG A 115 -10.08 -7.99 5.53
CA ARG A 115 -8.63 -7.72 5.43
C ARG A 115 -7.79 -8.54 6.41
N LYS A 116 -6.61 -8.93 5.93
CA LYS A 116 -5.44 -9.38 6.69
C LYS A 116 -4.27 -8.61 6.09
N ALA A 117 -3.83 -7.56 6.78
CA ALA A 117 -2.92 -6.57 6.21
C ALA A 117 -1.46 -6.96 6.44
N LEU A 118 -0.63 -6.63 5.46
CA LEU A 118 0.82 -6.62 5.56
C LEU A 118 1.30 -5.25 5.08
N LEU A 119 2.16 -4.60 5.85
CA LEU A 119 2.68 -3.27 5.56
C LEU A 119 4.20 -3.33 5.43
N PRO A 120 4.74 -3.55 4.21
CA PRO A 120 6.16 -3.38 3.98
C PRO A 120 6.51 -1.89 4.04
N PHE A 121 7.46 -1.53 4.91
CA PHE A 121 8.01 -0.18 4.97
C PHE A 121 9.20 -0.07 4.02
N LEU A 122 9.23 1.03 3.26
CA LEU A 122 10.30 1.34 2.31
C LEU A 122 10.88 2.70 2.70
N GLU A 123 11.59 2.71 3.82
CA GLU A 123 12.36 3.88 4.25
C GLU A 123 13.78 3.79 3.67
N PRO A 124 14.37 4.90 3.17
CA PRO A 124 15.78 4.90 2.83
C PRO A 124 16.59 4.56 4.08
N ALA A 125 17.65 3.76 3.93
CA ALA A 125 18.59 3.55 5.01
C ALA A 125 19.19 4.91 5.42
N GLU A 126 19.13 5.25 6.71
CA GLU A 126 19.85 6.42 7.22
C GLU A 126 21.33 6.30 6.83
N ALA A 127 21.88 7.39 6.29
CA ALA A 127 23.25 7.47 5.80
C ALA A 127 24.27 7.47 6.95
#